data_AF-A0A552J3H0-F1
#
_entry.id   AF-A0A552J3H0-F1
#
_cell.length_a   1.000
_cell.length_b   1.000
_cell.length_c   1.000
_cell.angle_alpha   90.00
_cell.angle_beta   90.00
_cell.angle_gamma   90.00
#
_symmetry.space_group_name_H-M   'P 1'
#
loop_
_entity.id
_entity.type
_entity.pdbx_description
1 polymer ?
#
loop_
_entity_poly.entity_id
_entity_poly.type
_entity_poly.pdbx_seq_one_letter_code
_entity_poly.pdbx_strand_id
1 'polypeptide(L)'
;MITKDYLLKTLNWLDQLYNDPTADDQKTSSYSKLALIELCGWIEETMDDIVLRCAKRCLKSEANQKFIKDEIIKPNSKFQYEAFRKMLMIVIGLATLEKIEEELEKTGKISALKGDLGNLNKSRNQAAHTHTKGTLTTYDAPSKTKYNFERIYDWLTELDAELQRHNC
;
A
#
# COMPACT_ATOMS: atom_id res chain seq x y z
N MET A 1 -2.91 9.22 8.28
CA MET A 1 -2.19 8.69 7.10
C MET A 1 -0.72 8.78 7.40
N ILE A 2 0.05 7.73 7.13
CA ILE A 2 1.48 7.72 7.38
C ILE A 2 2.17 8.75 6.50
N THR A 3 3.19 9.40 7.05
CA THR A 3 3.83 10.56 6.43
C THR A 3 4.43 10.22 5.06
N LYS A 4 3.91 10.87 4.00
CA LYS A 4 4.42 10.83 2.63
C LYS A 4 5.92 11.08 2.55
N ASP A 5 6.39 12.04 3.35
CA ASP A 5 7.75 12.56 3.28
C ASP A 5 8.81 11.52 3.64
N TYR A 6 8.50 10.60 4.55
CA TYR A 6 9.46 9.56 4.96
C TYR A 6 9.74 8.62 3.79
N LEU A 7 8.71 7.98 3.23
CA LEU A 7 8.87 7.06 2.11
C LEU A 7 9.43 7.77 0.88
N LEU A 8 8.97 8.99 0.57
CA LEU A 8 9.47 9.74 -0.58
C LEU A 8 10.97 10.04 -0.44
N LYS A 9 11.46 10.40 0.75
CA LYS A 9 12.90 10.59 1.02
C LYS A 9 13.67 9.29 0.82
N THR A 10 13.18 8.17 1.36
CA THR A 10 13.80 6.84 1.19
C THR A 10 13.86 6.46 -0.29
N LEU A 11 12.77 6.60 -1.05
CA LEU A 11 12.73 6.26 -2.48
C LEU A 11 13.66 7.16 -3.30
N ASN A 12 13.74 8.46 -3.01
CA ASN A 12 14.68 9.36 -3.68
C ASN A 12 16.14 8.99 -3.38
N TRP A 13 16.45 8.64 -2.13
CA TRP A 13 17.79 8.21 -1.74
C TRP A 13 18.19 6.90 -2.43
N LEU A 14 17.28 5.92 -2.51
CA LEU A 14 17.51 4.66 -3.22
C LEU A 14 17.68 4.87 -4.73
N ASP A 15 16.92 5.79 -5.32
CA ASP A 15 17.06 6.14 -6.73
C ASP A 15 18.42 6.81 -7.03
N GLN A 16 18.90 7.68 -6.13
CA GLN A 16 20.24 8.24 -6.25
C GLN A 16 21.33 7.15 -6.19
N LEU A 17 21.23 6.23 -5.24
CA LEU A 17 22.18 5.12 -5.10
C LEU A 17 22.15 4.15 -6.29
N TYR A 18 20.97 3.93 -6.88
CA TYR A 18 20.81 3.11 -8.07
C TYR A 18 21.49 3.72 -9.30
N ASN A 19 21.47 5.05 -9.42
CA ASN A 19 22.05 5.78 -10.55
C ASN A 19 23.54 6.16 -10.33
N ASP A 20 24.15 5.74 -9.23
CA ASP A 20 25.58 5.97 -8.98
C ASP A 20 26.42 5.18 -10.00
N PRO A 21 27.29 5.84 -10.80
CA PRO A 21 28.10 5.16 -11.81
C PRO A 21 29.12 4.17 -11.23
N THR A 22 29.35 4.20 -9.91
CA THR A 22 30.25 3.28 -9.19
C THR A 22 29.53 2.07 -8.60
N ALA A 23 28.19 2.02 -8.69
CA ALA A 23 27.40 0.89 -8.19
C ALA A 23 27.53 -0.32 -9.12
N ASP A 24 27.83 -1.47 -8.54
CA ASP A 24 27.78 -2.75 -9.25
C ASP A 24 26.33 -3.28 -9.36
N ASP A 25 26.11 -4.26 -10.23
CA ASP A 25 24.80 -4.86 -10.49
C ASP A 25 24.14 -5.45 -9.23
N GLN A 26 24.94 -5.91 -8.26
CA GLN A 26 24.41 -6.48 -7.02
C GLN A 26 23.84 -5.38 -6.12
N LYS A 27 24.52 -4.23 -6.03
CA LYS A 27 24.05 -3.04 -5.30
C LYS A 27 22.79 -2.47 -5.95
N THR A 28 22.80 -2.24 -7.26
CA THR A 28 21.62 -1.70 -7.98
C THR A 28 20.40 -2.60 -7.82
N SER A 29 20.58 -3.92 -7.95
CA SER A 29 19.52 -4.91 -7.68
C SER A 29 19.00 -4.84 -6.24
N SER A 30 19.90 -4.67 -5.26
CA SER A 30 19.54 -4.56 -3.84
C SER A 30 18.74 -3.28 -3.56
N TYR A 31 19.10 -2.16 -4.17
CA TYR A 31 18.37 -0.90 -4.01
C TYR A 31 16.95 -0.98 -4.61
N SER A 32 16.79 -1.62 -5.78
CA SER A 32 15.48 -1.89 -6.35
C SER A 32 14.60 -2.77 -5.45
N LYS A 33 15.18 -3.85 -4.89
CA LYS A 33 14.46 -4.72 -3.95
C LYS A 33 14.03 -3.97 -2.69
N LEU A 34 14.93 -3.17 -2.13
CA LEU A 34 14.64 -2.39 -0.94
C LEU A 34 13.54 -1.35 -1.20
N ALA A 35 13.61 -0.63 -2.31
CA ALA A 35 12.58 0.33 -2.69
C ALA A 35 11.19 -0.32 -2.76
N LEU A 36 11.11 -1.50 -3.37
CA LEU A 36 9.87 -2.26 -3.47
C LEU A 36 9.34 -2.71 -2.10
N ILE A 37 10.21 -3.20 -1.22
CA ILE A 37 9.83 -3.63 0.14
C ILE A 37 9.32 -2.43 0.95
N GLU A 38 10.02 -1.30 0.92
CA GLU A 38 9.62 -0.06 1.60
C GLU A 38 8.25 0.43 1.12
N LEU A 39 8.00 0.40 -0.19
CA LEU A 39 6.68 0.74 -0.73
C LEU A 39 5.59 -0.23 -0.23
N CYS A 40 5.82 -1.53 -0.33
CA CYS A 40 4.84 -2.52 0.12
C CYS A 40 4.50 -2.39 1.61
N GLY A 41 5.51 -2.18 2.46
CA GLY A 41 5.31 -1.96 3.90
C GLY A 41 4.51 -0.68 4.16
N TRP A 42 4.88 0.42 3.51
CA TRP A 42 4.15 1.69 3.66
C TRP A 42 2.68 1.58 3.23
N ILE A 43 2.37 0.85 2.16
CA ILE A 43 0.98 0.64 1.71
C ILE A 43 0.19 -0.12 2.79
N GLU A 44 0.77 -1.20 3.32
CA GLU A 44 0.17 -2.02 4.37
C GLU A 44 -0.18 -1.16 5.59
N GLU A 45 0.82 -0.47 6.14
CA GLU A 45 0.63 0.36 7.33
C GLU A 45 -0.34 1.52 7.07
N THR A 46 -0.36 2.08 5.86
CA THR A 46 -1.29 3.15 5.48
C THR A 46 -2.73 2.67 5.38
N MET A 47 -2.95 1.50 4.80
CA MET A 47 -4.27 0.85 4.76
C MET A 47 -4.78 0.56 6.16
N ASP A 48 -3.93 0.01 7.03
CA ASP A 48 -4.26 -0.26 8.43
C ASP A 48 -4.66 1.02 9.18
N ASP A 49 -3.90 2.10 9.00
CA ASP A 49 -4.18 3.40 9.59
C ASP A 49 -5.52 3.99 9.07
N ILE A 50 -5.85 3.82 7.78
CA ILE A 50 -7.16 4.22 7.22
C ILE A 50 -8.30 3.46 7.91
N VAL A 51 -8.20 2.13 8.03
CA VAL A 51 -9.23 1.33 8.71
C VAL A 51 -9.36 1.76 10.17
N LEU A 52 -8.25 1.97 10.87
CA LEU A 52 -8.25 2.37 12.27
C LEU A 52 -8.91 3.75 12.47
N ARG A 53 -8.63 4.73 11.61
CA ARG A 53 -9.30 6.04 11.64
C ARG A 53 -10.79 5.92 11.36
N CYS A 54 -11.16 5.09 10.38
CA CYS A 54 -12.55 4.81 10.06
C CYS A 54 -13.28 4.17 11.27
N ALA A 55 -12.67 3.17 11.91
CA ALA A 55 -13.22 2.52 13.09
C ALA A 55 -13.40 3.48 14.27
N LYS A 56 -12.42 4.35 14.54
CA LYS A 56 -12.52 5.37 15.59
C LYS A 56 -13.65 6.37 15.36
N ARG A 57 -13.94 6.69 14.09
CA ARG A 57 -15.05 7.58 13.72
C ARG A 57 -16.40 6.89 13.89
N CYS A 58 -16.53 5.68 13.35
CA CYS A 58 -17.82 5.00 13.22
C CYS A 58 -18.22 4.17 14.45
N LEU A 59 -17.26 3.73 15.27
CA LEU A 59 -17.51 2.88 16.44
C LEU A 59 -17.32 3.68 17.72
N LYS A 60 -18.40 3.84 18.50
CA LYS A 60 -18.36 4.56 19.79
C LYS A 60 -17.75 3.76 20.93
N SER A 61 -17.85 2.42 20.86
CA SER A 61 -17.36 1.53 21.92
C SER A 61 -15.85 1.30 21.79
N GLU A 62 -15.10 1.60 22.85
CA GLU A 62 -13.66 1.33 22.93
C GLU A 62 -13.35 -0.17 22.75
N ALA A 63 -14.21 -1.05 23.25
CA ALA A 63 -14.04 -2.50 23.08
C ALA A 63 -14.11 -2.90 21.61
N ASN A 64 -15.01 -2.29 20.84
CA ASN A 64 -15.13 -2.55 19.40
C ASN A 64 -13.94 -1.97 18.64
N GLN A 65 -13.48 -0.76 19.00
CA GLN A 65 -12.27 -0.19 18.41
C GLN A 65 -11.03 -1.06 18.67
N LYS A 66 -10.92 -1.61 19.89
CA LYS A 66 -9.86 -2.54 20.26
C LYS A 66 -9.95 -3.84 19.48
N PHE A 67 -11.16 -4.40 19.31
CA PHE A 67 -11.38 -5.59 18.49
C PHE A 67 -10.92 -5.37 17.05
N ILE A 68 -11.27 -4.24 16.41
CA ILE A 68 -10.79 -3.93 15.05
C ILE A 68 -9.26 -3.87 15.01
N LYS A 69 -8.64 -3.20 15.97
CA LYS A 69 -7.17 -3.07 16.00
C LYS A 69 -6.48 -4.43 16.21
N ASP A 70 -6.86 -5.17 17.23
CA ASP A 70 -6.10 -6.30 17.74
C ASP A 70 -6.46 -7.62 17.02
N GLU A 71 -7.72 -7.77 16.59
CA GLU A 71 -8.23 -9.02 16.01
C GLU A 71 -8.45 -8.96 14.48
N ILE A 72 -8.58 -7.76 13.91
CA ILE A 72 -8.82 -7.58 12.47
C ILE A 72 -7.59 -7.05 11.74
N ILE A 73 -7.03 -5.93 12.19
CA ILE A 73 -5.90 -5.26 11.55
C ILE A 73 -4.59 -6.01 11.81
N LYS A 74 -4.23 -6.18 13.09
CA LYS A 74 -2.94 -6.78 13.50
C LYS A 74 -2.61 -8.15 12.87
N PRO A 75 -3.56 -9.11 12.70
CA PRO A 75 -3.24 -10.38 12.05
C PRO A 75 -3.17 -10.30 10.52
N ASN A 76 -3.60 -9.19 9.90
CA ASN A 76 -3.58 -9.03 8.44
C ASN A 76 -2.26 -8.40 7.96
N SER A 77 -1.31 -9.23 7.56
CA SER A 77 -0.04 -8.76 6.97
C SER A 77 -0.08 -8.63 5.44
N LYS A 78 -1.25 -8.25 4.88
CA LYS A 78 -1.49 -8.22 3.43
C LYS A 78 -1.95 -6.84 3.00
N PHE A 79 -1.25 -6.25 2.04
CA PHE A 79 -1.61 -4.99 1.38
C PHE A 79 -2.50 -5.16 0.14
N GLN A 80 -3.04 -6.36 -0.12
CA GLN A 80 -3.93 -6.58 -1.27
C GLN A 80 -5.30 -5.95 -1.01
N TYR A 81 -5.91 -5.39 -2.07
CA TYR A 81 -7.21 -4.72 -1.95
C TYR A 81 -8.28 -5.58 -1.28
N GLU A 82 -8.38 -6.87 -1.61
CA GLU A 82 -9.41 -7.75 -1.03
C GLU A 82 -9.25 -7.97 0.48
N ALA A 83 -8.02 -7.91 1.00
CA ALA A 83 -7.80 -7.97 2.45
C ALA A 83 -8.26 -6.68 3.11
N PHE A 84 -7.86 -5.54 2.55
CA PHE A 84 -8.27 -4.21 2.99
C PHE A 84 -9.79 -3.99 2.92
N ARG A 85 -10.41 -4.42 1.82
CA ARG A 85 -11.86 -4.39 1.59
C ARG A 85 -12.61 -5.12 2.72
N LYS A 86 -12.15 -6.31 3.11
CA LYS A 86 -12.76 -7.08 4.22
C LYS A 86 -12.69 -6.32 5.54
N MET A 87 -11.57 -5.65 5.82
CA MET A 87 -11.43 -4.85 7.04
C MET A 87 -12.40 -3.67 7.05
N LEU A 88 -12.55 -2.96 5.92
CA LEU A 88 -13.54 -1.90 5.78
C LEU A 88 -14.97 -2.42 5.93
N MET A 89 -15.31 -3.55 5.31
CA MET A 89 -16.64 -4.16 5.43
C MET A 89 -17.06 -4.43 6.88
N ILE A 90 -16.11 -4.84 7.74
CA ILE A 90 -16.38 -5.07 9.16
C ILE A 90 -16.72 -3.76 9.88
N VAL A 91 -16.12 -2.65 9.47
CA VAL A 91 -16.30 -1.33 10.11
C VAL A 91 -17.57 -0.62 9.62
N ILE A 92 -17.78 -0.54 8.31
CA ILE A 92 -18.83 0.30 7.70
C ILE A 92 -19.98 -0.49 7.07
N GLY A 93 -19.85 -1.82 7.01
CA GLY A 93 -20.81 -2.70 6.34
C GLY A 93 -20.64 -2.74 4.81
N LEU A 94 -21.15 -3.81 4.20
CA LEU A 94 -21.04 -4.03 2.75
C LEU A 94 -21.79 -2.97 1.93
N ALA A 95 -23.02 -2.60 2.33
CA ALA A 95 -23.83 -1.65 1.58
C ALA A 95 -23.23 -0.23 1.51
N THR A 96 -22.54 0.20 2.57
CA THR A 96 -21.84 1.49 2.59
C THR A 96 -20.59 1.42 1.72
N LEU A 97 -19.82 0.33 1.84
CA LEU A 97 -18.62 0.13 1.04
C LEU A 97 -18.93 0.05 -0.45
N GLU A 98 -20.01 -0.63 -0.85
CA GLU A 98 -20.46 -0.72 -2.24
C GLU A 98 -20.67 0.66 -2.86
N LYS A 99 -21.35 1.57 -2.16
CA LYS A 99 -21.56 2.95 -2.63
C LYS A 99 -20.26 3.71 -2.82
N ILE A 100 -19.32 3.58 -1.88
CA ILE A 100 -17.99 4.20 -1.97
C ILE A 100 -17.22 3.62 -3.15
N GLU A 101 -17.31 2.30 -3.34
CA GLU A 101 -16.66 1.61 -4.45
C GLU A 101 -17.21 2.08 -5.80
N GLU A 102 -18.52 2.22 -5.92
CA GLU A 102 -19.18 2.73 -7.13
C GLU A 102 -18.76 4.16 -7.47
N GLU A 103 -18.69 5.06 -6.48
CA GLU A 103 -18.25 6.44 -6.71
C GLU A 103 -16.80 6.53 -7.20
N LEU A 104 -15.89 5.76 -6.59
CA LEU A 104 -14.49 5.73 -7.01
C LEU A 104 -14.31 5.07 -8.39
N GLU A 105 -15.13 4.05 -8.71
CA GLU A 105 -15.04 3.35 -9.98
C GLU A 105 -15.56 4.15 -11.18
N LYS A 106 -16.36 5.23 -10.97
CA LYS A 106 -16.69 6.19 -12.03
C LYS A 106 -15.44 6.78 -12.70
N THR A 107 -14.31 6.79 -11.99
CA THR A 107 -13.02 7.25 -12.50
C THR A 107 -12.05 6.12 -12.86
N GLY A 108 -12.50 4.85 -12.79
CA GLY A 108 -11.70 3.64 -13.07
C GLY A 108 -10.62 3.33 -12.03
N LYS A 109 -10.65 4.04 -10.89
CA LYS A 109 -9.58 4.07 -9.91
C LYS A 109 -9.45 2.78 -9.09
N ILE A 110 -10.55 2.08 -8.79
CA ILE A 110 -10.48 0.83 -8.02
C ILE A 110 -9.87 -0.27 -8.87
N SER A 111 -10.32 -0.39 -10.13
CA SER A 111 -9.74 -1.35 -11.06
C SER A 111 -8.24 -1.12 -11.27
N ALA A 112 -7.81 0.14 -11.43
CA ALA A 112 -6.40 0.50 -11.53
C ALA A 112 -5.60 0.09 -10.27
N LEU A 113 -6.10 0.42 -9.09
CA LEU A 113 -5.44 0.07 -7.83
C LEU A 113 -5.33 -1.45 -7.64
N LYS A 114 -6.42 -2.21 -7.91
CA LYS A 114 -6.40 -3.67 -7.82
C LYS A 114 -5.28 -4.25 -8.71
N GLY A 115 -5.13 -3.72 -9.92
CA GLY A 115 -4.03 -4.05 -10.82
C GLY A 115 -2.66 -3.72 -10.21
N ASP A 116 -2.50 -2.52 -9.67
CA ASP A 116 -1.25 -2.03 -9.09
C ASP A 116 -0.80 -2.86 -7.89
N LEU A 117 -1.68 -3.09 -6.92
CA LEU A 117 -1.40 -3.90 -5.74
C LEU A 117 -1.13 -5.35 -6.13
N GLY A 118 -1.86 -5.87 -7.12
CA GLY A 118 -1.62 -7.20 -7.69
C GLY A 118 -0.22 -7.33 -8.30
N ASN A 119 0.23 -6.33 -9.06
CA ASN A 119 1.54 -6.28 -9.67
C ASN A 119 2.64 -6.13 -8.61
N LEU A 120 2.48 -5.22 -7.65
CA LEU A 120 3.43 -5.05 -6.54
C LEU A 120 3.58 -6.33 -5.71
N ASN A 121 2.49 -7.03 -5.44
CA ASN A 121 2.54 -8.31 -4.73
C ASN A 121 3.32 -9.38 -5.50
N LYS A 122 3.14 -9.46 -6.83
CA LYS A 122 3.95 -10.36 -7.68
C LYS A 122 5.43 -9.98 -7.64
N SER A 123 5.75 -8.70 -7.84
CA SER A 123 7.12 -8.21 -7.81
C SER A 123 7.79 -8.45 -6.46
N ARG A 124 7.08 -8.20 -5.35
CA ARG A 124 7.61 -8.44 -3.99
C ARG A 124 7.90 -9.92 -3.77
N ASN A 125 6.98 -10.80 -4.16
CA ASN A 125 7.19 -12.24 -4.04
C ASN A 125 8.38 -12.70 -4.89
N GLN A 126 8.53 -12.17 -6.11
CA GLN A 126 9.71 -12.44 -6.93
C GLN A 126 11.00 -11.97 -6.25
N ALA A 127 11.02 -10.75 -5.69
CA ALA A 127 12.18 -10.20 -5.00
C ALA A 127 12.58 -11.00 -3.74
N ALA A 128 11.60 -11.53 -3.01
CA ALA A 128 11.79 -12.32 -1.80
C ALA A 128 12.22 -13.77 -2.09
N HIS A 129 11.72 -14.38 -3.17
CA HIS A 129 11.94 -15.81 -3.47
C HIS A 129 13.04 -16.06 -4.51
N THR A 130 13.58 -15.01 -5.14
CA THR A 130 14.67 -15.14 -6.11
C THR A 130 16.01 -14.81 -5.45
N HIS A 131 16.82 -15.84 -5.22
CA HIS A 131 18.21 -15.67 -4.79
C HIS A 131 19.07 -15.20 -5.96
N THR A 132 20.00 -14.27 -5.70
CA THR A 132 20.86 -13.59 -6.67
C THR A 132 21.98 -14.50 -7.23
N LYS A 133 21.66 -15.72 -7.68
CA LYS A 133 22.65 -16.68 -8.18
C LYS A 133 22.43 -16.97 -9.67
N GLY A 134 23.26 -16.36 -10.52
CA GLY A 134 23.44 -16.76 -11.92
C GLY A 134 22.43 -16.23 -12.94
N THR A 135 21.48 -15.39 -12.54
CA THR A 135 20.55 -14.72 -13.48
C THR A 135 20.48 -13.24 -13.14
N LEU A 136 20.85 -12.38 -14.09
CA LEU A 136 20.61 -10.93 -14.03
C LEU A 136 19.09 -10.71 -13.97
N THR A 137 18.53 -10.78 -12.77
CA THR A 137 17.11 -10.52 -12.56
C THR A 137 16.98 -9.00 -12.49
N THR A 138 16.52 -8.40 -13.58
CA THR A 138 16.25 -6.97 -13.64
C THR A 138 14.98 -6.68 -12.85
N TYR A 139 15.14 -6.08 -11.68
CA TYR A 139 14.03 -5.46 -10.95
C TYR A 139 13.76 -4.07 -11.53
N ASP A 140 12.52 -3.60 -11.38
CA ASP A 140 12.20 -2.21 -11.70
C ASP A 140 13.13 -1.25 -10.94
N ALA A 141 13.59 -0.20 -11.60
CA ALA A 141 14.40 0.83 -10.95
C ALA A 141 13.59 1.55 -9.85
N PRO A 142 14.25 2.10 -8.80
CA PRO A 142 13.55 2.83 -7.74
C PRO A 142 12.67 3.99 -8.25
N SER A 143 13.05 4.66 -9.34
CA SER A 143 12.22 5.65 -10.04
C SER A 143 10.82 5.12 -10.43
N LYS A 144 10.71 3.86 -10.86
CA LYS A 144 9.43 3.22 -11.15
C LYS A 144 8.62 2.97 -9.89
N THR A 145 9.26 2.53 -8.81
CA THR A 145 8.65 2.38 -7.49
C THR A 145 8.11 3.71 -6.97
N LYS A 146 8.86 4.80 -7.15
CA LYS A 146 8.44 6.15 -6.83
C LYS A 146 7.21 6.59 -7.62
N TYR A 147 7.19 6.33 -8.92
CA TYR A 147 6.01 6.59 -9.74
C TYR A 147 4.77 5.82 -9.24
N ASN A 148 4.94 4.55 -8.88
CA ASN A 148 3.84 3.75 -8.31
C ASN A 148 3.40 4.31 -6.94
N PHE A 149 4.33 4.76 -6.10
CA PHE A 149 4.04 5.38 -4.81
C PHE A 149 3.14 6.60 -4.96
N GLU A 150 3.49 7.55 -5.83
CA GLU A 150 2.71 8.77 -6.03
C GLU A 150 1.27 8.46 -6.44
N ARG A 151 1.10 7.51 -7.37
CA ARG A 151 -0.21 7.11 -7.86
C ARG A 151 -1.07 6.41 -6.79
N ILE A 152 -0.46 5.54 -5.99
CA ILE A 152 -1.15 4.84 -4.89
C ILE A 152 -1.47 5.80 -3.74
N TYR A 153 -0.57 6.73 -3.44
CA TYR A 153 -0.79 7.78 -2.44
C TYR A 153 -2.01 8.63 -2.77
N ASP A 154 -2.11 9.11 -4.01
CA ASP A 154 -3.24 9.92 -4.45
C ASP A 154 -4.56 9.16 -4.31
N TRP A 155 -4.56 7.86 -4.67
CA TRP A 155 -5.71 7.00 -4.52
C TRP A 155 -6.11 6.80 -3.05
N LEU A 156 -5.16 6.44 -2.17
CA LEU A 156 -5.44 6.22 -0.74
C LEU A 156 -5.96 7.49 -0.06
N THR A 157 -5.48 8.65 -0.50
CA THR A 157 -5.95 9.96 -0.01
C THR A 157 -7.40 10.21 -0.40
N GLU A 158 -7.77 9.92 -1.65
CA GLU A 158 -9.13 10.10 -2.14
C GLU A 158 -10.11 9.11 -1.50
N LEU A 159 -9.72 7.85 -1.38
CA LEU A 159 -10.51 6.85 -0.64
C LEU A 159 -10.76 7.31 0.80
N ASP A 160 -9.71 7.75 1.52
CA ASP A 160 -9.87 8.22 2.90
C ASP A 160 -10.80 9.44 2.95
N ALA A 161 -10.74 10.33 1.96
CA ALA A 161 -11.68 11.45 1.85
C ALA A 161 -13.12 10.99 1.61
N GLU A 162 -13.38 10.03 0.72
CA GLU A 162 -14.73 9.47 0.52
C GLU A 162 -15.23 8.77 1.80
N LEU A 163 -14.39 7.95 2.44
CA LEU A 163 -14.72 7.31 3.71
C LEU A 163 -15.11 8.33 4.79
N GLN A 164 -14.50 9.51 4.79
CA GLN A 164 -14.83 10.59 5.72
C GLN A 164 -16.16 11.29 5.41
N ARG A 165 -16.58 11.34 4.13
CA ARG A 165 -17.87 11.92 3.74
C ARG A 165 -19.05 11.03 4.12
N HIS A 166 -18.84 9.71 4.12
CA HIS A 166 -19.84 8.77 4.58
C HIS A 166 -19.82 8.69 6.11
N ASN A 167 -20.74 9.43 6.73
CA ASN A 167 -20.99 9.33 8.17
C ASN A 167 -21.56 7.94 8.49
N CYS A 168 -20.76 7.17 9.21
CA CYS A 168 -21.23 6.31 10.28
C CYS A 168 -21.01 7.04 11.62
#